data_AF-A0A0A2MC28-F1
#
_entry.id   AF-A0A0A2MC28-F1
#
_cell.length_a   1.000
_cell.length_b   1.000
_cell.length_c   1.000
_cell.angle_alpha   90.00
_cell.angle_beta   90.00
_cell.angle_gamma   90.00
#
_symmetry.space_group_name_H-M   'P 1'
#
loop_
_entity.id
_entity.type
_entity.pdbx_description
1 polymer ?
#
loop_
_entity_poly.entity_id
_entity_poly.type
_entity_poly.pdbx_seq_one_letter_code
_entity_poly.pdbx_strand_id
1 'polypeptide(L)'
;MEFLLDTNAYRNLVKGLTMEEVRKLALKIKKKEADKGHHAGFPIVVAMELISHLVESDLDLHECYKALCLLVDHTKNYDAVKRKYTGTLYPPLNVILPKYFFNEDGEYLDLYKVIIKLAHDITEDYNVNNIETFKKEIKTVKDQLYFEKKEIRDNFESYIKSINKDIPDWEYFKKNRIERREWFKNIQNGKFTFLVSEGFMLRAYSITKRDYKRSDKNFEILAEFYNKFYPALVMNELLLTQLGHGTGSLESVEDEKWNTITDIHIMFAILFNPKSEEKTLVTNDDEILKRFTESDLGNKVMKLEDFKEILEI
;
A
#
# COMPACT_ATOMS: atom_id res chain seq x y z
N MET A 1 12.38 -15.69 -7.31
CA MET A 1 11.35 -15.02 -6.48
C MET A 1 11.87 -13.68 -5.97
N GLU A 2 11.00 -12.68 -5.97
CA GLU A 2 11.21 -11.37 -5.34
C GLU A 2 10.27 -11.20 -4.15
N PHE A 3 10.80 -10.72 -3.03
CA PHE A 3 10.03 -10.46 -1.81
C PHE A 3 9.69 -8.98 -1.68
N LEU A 4 8.44 -8.70 -1.32
CA LEU A 4 8.02 -7.39 -0.82
C LEU A 4 7.49 -7.59 0.58
N LEU A 5 8.07 -6.90 1.56
CA LEU A 5 7.63 -6.96 2.95
C LEU A 5 6.74 -5.74 3.22
N ASP A 6 5.64 -5.95 3.94
CA ASP A 6 4.80 -4.85 4.43
C ASP A 6 5.47 -4.12 5.62
N THR A 7 4.84 -3.04 6.07
CA THR A 7 5.34 -2.21 7.18
C THR A 7 5.49 -3.02 8.47
N ASN A 8 4.51 -3.86 8.78
CA ASN A 8 4.50 -4.65 10.01
C ASN A 8 5.56 -5.77 9.98
N ALA A 9 5.84 -6.35 8.82
CA ALA A 9 6.92 -7.32 8.64
C ALA A 9 8.27 -6.68 8.96
N TYR A 10 8.55 -5.49 8.43
CA TYR A 10 9.78 -4.76 8.76
C TYR A 10 9.85 -4.38 10.24
N ARG A 11 8.78 -3.84 10.83
CA ARG A 11 8.73 -3.52 12.26
C ARG A 11 9.00 -4.74 13.14
N ASN A 12 8.38 -5.87 12.83
CA ASN A 12 8.57 -7.11 13.59
C ASN A 12 9.98 -7.70 13.45
N LEU A 13 10.65 -7.53 12.30
CA LEU A 13 12.03 -7.98 12.12
C LEU A 13 13.03 -7.19 12.98
N VAL A 14 12.77 -5.91 13.23
CA VAL A 14 13.67 -5.04 13.99
C VAL A 14 13.31 -4.89 15.46
N LYS A 15 12.18 -5.45 15.89
CA LYS A 15 11.64 -5.30 17.24
C LYS A 15 12.65 -5.78 18.27
N GLY A 16 12.94 -4.93 19.25
CA GLY A 16 13.92 -5.21 20.33
C GLY A 16 15.40 -5.20 19.90
N LEU A 17 15.72 -4.98 18.62
CA LEU A 17 17.10 -4.93 18.14
C LEU A 17 17.73 -3.54 18.33
N THR A 18 19.04 -3.50 18.53
CA THR A 18 19.88 -2.30 18.41
C THR A 18 20.13 -1.93 16.95
N MET A 19 20.56 -0.69 16.66
CA MET A 19 20.90 -0.30 15.27
C MET A 19 22.02 -1.17 14.67
N GLU A 20 22.99 -1.59 15.48
CA GLU A 20 24.08 -2.47 15.04
C GLU A 20 23.53 -3.85 14.63
N GLU A 21 22.61 -4.40 15.42
CA GLU A 21 21.93 -5.66 15.10
C GLU A 21 21.05 -5.54 13.85
N VAL A 22 20.34 -4.42 13.67
CA VAL A 22 19.57 -4.14 12.45
C VAL A 22 20.47 -4.13 11.22
N ARG A 23 21.66 -3.51 11.31
CA ARG A 23 22.63 -3.51 10.21
C ARG A 23 23.15 -4.91 9.90
N LYS A 24 23.46 -5.71 10.93
CA LYS A 24 23.85 -7.12 10.76
C LYS A 24 22.74 -7.95 10.14
N LEU A 25 21.49 -7.74 10.57
CA LEU A 25 20.31 -8.41 10.04
C LEU A 25 20.12 -8.09 8.55
N ALA A 26 20.19 -6.82 8.14
CA ALA A 26 20.06 -6.43 6.74
C ALA A 26 21.09 -7.14 5.84
N LEU A 27 22.35 -7.21 6.27
CA LEU A 27 23.41 -7.94 5.57
C LEU A 27 23.15 -9.46 5.53
N LYS A 28 22.67 -10.03 6.64
CA LYS A 28 22.33 -11.46 6.74
C LYS A 28 21.21 -11.83 5.76
N ILE A 29 20.11 -11.08 5.77
CA ILE A 29 18.95 -11.29 4.90
C ILE A 29 19.40 -11.23 3.44
N LYS A 30 20.03 -10.13 3.03
CA LYS A 30 20.44 -9.92 1.65
C LYS A 30 21.42 -10.99 1.15
N LYS A 31 22.34 -11.45 2.01
CA LYS A 31 23.22 -12.57 1.68
C LYS A 31 22.44 -13.87 1.47
N LYS A 32 21.53 -14.20 2.39
CA LYS A 32 20.70 -15.41 2.32
C LYS A 32 19.78 -15.41 1.09
N GLU A 33 19.21 -14.27 0.75
CA GLU A 33 18.44 -14.09 -0.47
C GLU A 33 19.31 -14.36 -1.71
N ALA A 34 20.47 -13.72 -1.80
CA ALA A 34 21.39 -13.91 -2.93
C ALA A 34 21.83 -15.38 -3.07
N ASP A 35 22.19 -16.04 -1.96
CA ASP A 35 22.58 -17.46 -1.92
C ASP A 35 21.45 -18.38 -2.42
N LYS A 36 20.19 -17.98 -2.25
CA LYS A 36 18.98 -18.74 -2.67
C LYS A 36 18.38 -18.24 -4.00
N GLY A 37 19.02 -17.29 -4.69
CA GLY A 37 18.48 -16.72 -5.93
C GLY A 37 17.20 -15.90 -5.73
N HIS A 38 17.08 -15.26 -4.58
CA HIS A 38 16.01 -14.33 -4.22
C HIS A 38 16.53 -12.90 -4.15
N HIS A 39 15.61 -11.94 -4.11
CA HIS A 39 15.92 -10.52 -3.91
C HIS A 39 14.68 -9.81 -3.36
N ALA A 40 14.87 -8.59 -2.87
CA ALA A 40 13.78 -7.76 -2.37
C ALA A 40 13.51 -6.53 -3.24
N GLY A 41 12.23 -6.18 -3.33
CA GLY A 41 11.77 -4.92 -3.92
C GLY A 41 11.54 -3.84 -2.87
N PHE A 42 11.64 -2.57 -3.28
CA PHE A 42 11.34 -1.41 -2.43
C PHE A 42 9.87 -0.95 -2.61
N PRO A 43 8.94 -1.33 -1.72
CA PRO A 43 7.59 -0.78 -1.70
C PRO A 43 7.61 0.68 -1.20
N ILE A 44 7.32 1.62 -2.10
CA ILE A 44 7.34 3.05 -1.76
C ILE A 44 6.32 3.37 -0.67
N VAL A 45 5.13 2.75 -0.71
CA VAL A 45 4.08 3.02 0.28
C VAL A 45 4.49 2.58 1.70
N VAL A 46 5.25 1.49 1.84
CA VAL A 46 5.80 1.04 3.12
C VAL A 46 6.84 2.04 3.63
N ALA A 47 7.70 2.56 2.74
CA ALA A 47 8.62 3.62 3.11
C ALA A 47 7.88 4.89 3.56
N MET A 48 6.81 5.28 2.86
CA MET A 48 5.98 6.42 3.26
C MET A 48 5.38 6.21 4.65
N GLU A 49 4.83 5.03 4.93
CA GLU A 49 4.25 4.71 6.22
C GLU A 49 5.29 4.80 7.33
N LEU A 50 6.46 4.15 7.17
CA LEU A 50 7.56 4.23 8.12
C LEU A 50 8.06 5.66 8.34
N ILE A 51 8.22 6.44 7.27
CA ILE A 51 8.63 7.86 7.34
C ILE A 51 7.60 8.69 8.11
N SER A 52 6.30 8.44 7.92
CA SER A 52 5.23 9.23 8.54
C SER A 52 5.20 9.17 10.08
N HIS A 53 5.83 8.16 10.66
CA HIS A 53 5.99 7.97 12.10
C HIS A 53 7.31 8.52 12.65
N LEU A 54 8.17 9.12 11.82
CA LEU A 54 9.44 9.72 12.25
C LEU A 54 9.24 11.15 12.81
N VAL A 55 8.30 11.31 13.73
CA VAL A 55 8.02 12.57 14.43
C VAL A 55 8.20 12.38 15.93
N GLU A 56 8.85 13.32 16.62
CA GLU A 56 9.29 13.14 18.03
C GLU A 56 8.18 12.76 19.01
N SER A 57 6.92 13.11 18.70
CA SER A 57 5.75 12.79 19.52
C SER A 57 5.22 11.36 19.30
N ASP A 58 5.72 10.63 18.30
CA ASP A 58 5.24 9.30 17.94
C ASP A 58 5.95 8.22 18.76
N LEU A 59 5.16 7.34 19.38
CA LEU A 59 5.68 6.25 20.21
C LEU A 59 6.47 5.24 19.38
N ASP A 60 6.17 5.12 18.09
CA ASP A 60 6.79 4.15 17.20
C ASP A 60 8.04 4.68 16.49
N LEU A 61 8.48 5.93 16.77
CA LEU A 61 9.57 6.60 16.04
C LEU A 61 10.82 5.71 15.91
N HIS A 62 11.31 5.17 17.03
CA HIS A 62 12.56 4.41 17.03
C HIS A 62 12.43 3.07 16.32
N GLU A 63 11.29 2.38 16.44
CA GLU A 63 11.04 1.13 15.73
C GLU A 63 10.84 1.38 14.22
N CYS A 64 10.12 2.44 13.85
CA CYS A 64 9.94 2.86 12.46
C CYS A 64 11.26 3.29 11.81
N TYR A 65 12.13 3.99 12.54
CA TYR A 65 13.46 4.36 12.06
C TYR A 65 14.32 3.13 11.77
N LYS A 66 14.35 2.15 12.69
CA LYS A 66 15.04 0.87 12.49
C LYS A 66 14.48 0.11 11.28
N ALA A 67 13.16 0.03 11.18
CA ALA A 67 12.48 -0.64 10.08
C ALA A 67 12.76 0.04 8.74
N LEU A 68 12.82 1.37 8.70
CA LEU A 68 13.19 2.13 7.49
C LEU A 68 14.65 1.86 7.10
N CYS A 69 15.57 1.83 8.05
CA CYS A 69 16.97 1.45 7.80
C CYS A 69 17.06 0.03 7.23
N LEU A 70 16.31 -0.92 7.80
CA LEU A 70 16.24 -2.29 7.30
C LEU A 70 15.69 -2.32 5.87
N LEU A 71 14.58 -1.64 5.59
CA LEU A 71 13.97 -1.57 4.25
C LEU A 71 14.97 -1.05 3.20
N VAL A 72 15.66 0.06 3.48
CA VAL A 72 16.62 0.66 2.54
C VAL A 72 17.78 -0.29 2.27
N ASP A 73 18.36 -0.90 3.30
CA ASP A 73 19.54 -1.77 3.13
C ASP A 73 19.21 -3.14 2.54
N HIS A 74 18.01 -3.67 2.84
CA HIS A 74 17.49 -4.92 2.30
C HIS A 74 17.28 -4.86 0.79
N THR A 75 16.84 -3.71 0.27
CA THR A 75 16.35 -3.58 -1.11
C THR A 75 17.36 -2.90 -2.05
N LYS A 76 18.36 -2.18 -1.51
CA LYS A 76 19.41 -1.55 -2.32
C LYS A 76 20.44 -2.56 -2.79
N ASN A 77 20.83 -2.50 -4.06
CA ASN A 77 21.90 -3.28 -4.67
C ASN A 77 23.01 -2.37 -5.19
N TYR A 78 24.26 -2.65 -4.84
CA TYR A 78 25.39 -1.85 -5.31
C TYR A 78 25.89 -2.37 -6.66
N ASP A 79 25.71 -1.57 -7.71
CA ASP A 79 26.31 -1.83 -9.01
C ASP A 79 27.73 -1.24 -9.01
N ALA A 80 28.73 -2.11 -8.85
CA ALA A 80 30.14 -1.72 -8.80
C ALA A 80 30.64 -1.10 -10.12
N VAL A 81 30.06 -1.48 -11.25
CA VAL A 81 30.44 -0.96 -12.58
C VAL A 81 29.95 0.47 -12.73
N LYS A 82 28.69 0.73 -12.36
CA LYS A 82 28.11 2.08 -12.42
C LYS A 82 28.45 2.94 -11.20
N ARG A 83 29.06 2.35 -10.17
CA ARG A 83 29.31 2.95 -8.84
C ARG A 83 28.07 3.60 -8.26
N LYS A 84 26.93 2.92 -8.37
CA LYS A 84 25.61 3.44 -7.97
C LYS A 84 24.80 2.36 -7.28
N TYR A 85 23.95 2.78 -6.35
CA TYR A 85 22.89 1.93 -5.84
C TYR A 85 21.77 1.79 -6.88
N THR A 86 21.21 0.60 -6.95
CA THR A 86 20.14 0.16 -7.86
C THR A 86 19.13 -0.64 -7.04
N GLY A 87 17.91 -0.81 -7.54
CA GLY A 87 16.89 -1.61 -6.88
C GLY A 87 15.62 -1.66 -7.70
N THR A 88 14.77 -2.64 -7.43
CA THR A 88 13.41 -2.69 -7.98
C THR A 88 12.50 -1.83 -7.11
N LEU A 89 11.71 -0.97 -7.74
CA LEU A 89 10.83 -0.04 -7.05
C LEU A 89 9.37 -0.40 -7.32
N TYR A 90 8.57 -0.33 -6.27
CA TYR A 90 7.15 -0.67 -6.31
C TYR A 90 6.31 0.56 -5.98
N PRO A 91 5.73 1.21 -6.99
CA PRO A 91 5.08 2.49 -6.79
C PRO A 91 3.66 2.32 -6.24
N PRO A 92 3.08 3.38 -5.65
CA PRO A 92 1.70 3.38 -5.18
C PRO A 92 0.68 3.31 -6.33
N LEU A 93 -0.60 3.13 -5.95
CA LEU A 93 -1.73 2.94 -6.86
C LEU A 93 -1.81 3.99 -7.97
N ASN A 94 -1.57 5.27 -7.67
CA ASN A 94 -1.68 6.37 -8.64
C ASN A 94 -0.67 6.30 -9.81
N VAL A 95 0.40 5.50 -9.68
CA VAL A 95 1.30 5.20 -10.78
C VAL A 95 0.87 3.93 -11.51
N ILE A 96 0.42 2.92 -10.76
CA ILE A 96 -0.01 1.63 -11.30
C ILE A 96 -1.22 1.80 -12.23
N LEU A 97 -2.20 2.62 -11.85
CA LEU A 97 -3.45 2.78 -12.61
C LEU A 97 -3.21 3.34 -14.03
N PRO A 98 -2.57 4.51 -14.24
CA PRO A 98 -2.23 4.97 -15.58
C PRO A 98 -1.40 3.97 -16.38
N LYS A 99 -0.45 3.31 -15.72
CA LYS A 99 0.41 2.33 -16.38
C LYS A 99 -0.36 1.12 -16.87
N TYR A 100 -1.31 0.64 -16.08
CA TYR A 100 -2.14 -0.50 -16.47
C TYR A 100 -3.10 -0.14 -17.60
N PHE A 101 -3.87 0.94 -17.47
CA PHE A 101 -4.93 1.28 -18.43
C PHE A 101 -4.41 1.91 -19.72
N PHE A 102 -3.27 2.60 -19.69
CA PHE A 102 -2.77 3.38 -20.83
C PHE A 102 -1.30 3.14 -21.18
N ASN A 103 -0.58 2.31 -20.43
CA ASN A 103 0.86 2.07 -20.57
C ASN A 103 1.73 3.35 -20.45
N GLU A 104 1.23 4.34 -19.71
CA GLU A 104 1.88 5.65 -19.54
C GLU A 104 2.31 5.86 -18.09
N ASP A 105 3.40 6.61 -17.91
CA ASP A 105 3.84 7.04 -16.60
C ASP A 105 3.09 8.35 -16.28
N GLY A 106 2.19 8.31 -15.28
CA GLY A 106 1.45 9.49 -14.83
C GLY A 106 2.31 10.49 -14.04
N GLU A 107 1.79 11.69 -13.77
CA GLU A 107 2.53 12.78 -13.09
C GLU A 107 3.01 12.43 -11.67
N TYR A 108 2.40 11.43 -11.03
CA TYR A 108 2.76 10.98 -9.68
C TYR A 108 4.08 10.21 -9.59
N LEU A 109 4.61 9.66 -10.68
CA LEU A 109 5.84 8.84 -10.61
C LEU A 109 7.04 9.67 -10.11
N ASP A 110 7.18 10.90 -10.58
CA ASP A 110 8.29 11.76 -10.16
C ASP A 110 8.15 12.22 -8.70
N LEU A 111 6.92 12.44 -8.24
CA LEU A 111 6.63 12.74 -6.84
C LEU A 111 7.09 11.58 -5.93
N TYR A 112 6.78 10.34 -6.30
CA TYR A 112 7.17 9.18 -5.49
C TYR A 112 8.67 8.85 -5.55
N LYS A 113 9.40 9.27 -6.60
CA LYS A 113 10.87 9.15 -6.63
C LYS A 113 11.54 9.96 -5.51
N VAL A 114 10.94 11.07 -5.09
CA VAL A 114 11.44 11.89 -3.97
C VAL A 114 11.42 11.12 -2.65
N ILE A 115 10.42 10.25 -2.45
CA ILE A 115 10.31 9.41 -1.24
C ILE A 115 11.49 8.45 -1.12
N ILE A 116 11.92 7.84 -2.23
CA ILE A 116 13.04 6.90 -2.22
C ILE A 116 14.33 7.62 -1.81
N LYS A 117 14.56 8.82 -2.38
CA LYS A 117 15.70 9.64 -2.01
C LYS A 117 15.64 10.02 -0.53
N LEU A 118 14.49 10.47 -0.06
CA LEU A 118 14.30 10.83 1.35
C LEU A 118 14.55 9.65 2.29
N ALA A 119 14.06 8.45 1.96
CA ALA A 119 14.31 7.24 2.74
C ALA A 119 15.81 6.94 2.85
N HIS A 120 16.53 7.06 1.73
CA HIS A 120 17.98 6.89 1.72
C HIS A 120 18.69 7.95 2.58
N ASP A 121 18.37 9.23 2.38
CA ASP A 121 19.04 10.34 3.07
C ASP A 121 18.77 10.34 4.59
N ILE A 122 17.57 9.95 5.03
CA ILE A 122 17.23 9.80 6.46
C ILE A 122 18.03 8.65 7.11
N THR A 123 18.18 7.54 6.38
CA THR A 123 18.81 6.31 6.90
C THR A 123 20.32 6.26 6.71
N GLU A 124 20.88 7.26 6.02
CA GLU A 124 22.32 7.40 5.84
C GLU A 124 23.03 7.42 7.20
N ASP A 125 24.10 6.61 7.31
CA ASP A 125 24.91 6.44 8.52
C ASP A 125 24.19 5.92 9.78
N TYR A 126 22.93 5.48 9.68
CA TYR A 126 22.17 4.91 10.81
C TYR A 126 22.03 5.89 12.00
N ASN A 127 22.06 7.20 11.72
CA ASN A 127 21.92 8.26 12.72
C ASN A 127 20.48 8.78 12.81
N VAL A 128 19.77 8.42 13.88
CA VAL A 128 18.38 8.87 14.13
C VAL A 128 18.24 10.39 14.17
N ASN A 129 19.29 11.13 14.51
CA ASN A 129 19.26 12.59 14.55
C ASN A 129 19.12 13.21 13.15
N ASN A 130 19.31 12.45 12.07
CA ASN A 130 19.05 12.92 10.71
C ASN A 130 17.58 13.32 10.52
N ILE A 131 16.65 12.73 11.29
CA ILE A 131 15.22 13.08 11.29
C ILE A 131 15.01 14.60 11.44
N GLU A 132 15.79 15.26 12.31
CA GLU A 132 15.72 16.70 12.54
C GLU A 132 15.94 17.53 11.28
N THR A 133 16.85 17.06 10.41
CA THR A 133 17.20 17.74 9.15
C THR A 133 16.05 17.67 8.13
N PHE A 134 15.23 16.61 8.19
CA PHE A 134 14.19 16.31 7.21
C PHE A 134 12.76 16.49 7.75
N LYS A 135 12.58 17.23 8.85
CA LYS A 135 11.26 17.41 9.51
C LYS A 135 10.15 17.86 8.55
N LYS A 136 10.46 18.76 7.62
CA LYS A 136 9.48 19.30 6.66
C LYS A 136 9.07 18.26 5.61
N GLU A 137 10.04 17.53 5.09
CA GLU A 137 9.85 16.46 4.12
C GLU A 137 9.06 15.31 4.74
N ILE A 138 9.43 14.89 5.96
CA ILE A 138 8.69 13.88 6.74
C ILE A 138 7.22 14.27 6.91
N LYS A 139 6.95 15.52 7.29
CA LYS A 139 5.57 16.03 7.38
C LYS A 139 4.86 15.97 6.02
N THR A 140 5.54 16.33 4.94
CA THR A 140 4.97 16.28 3.58
C THR A 140 4.60 14.84 3.18
N VAL A 141 5.41 13.85 3.54
CA VAL A 141 5.09 12.43 3.31
C VAL A 141 3.85 12.01 4.10
N LYS A 142 3.76 12.41 5.37
CA LYS A 142 2.59 12.15 6.21
C LYS A 142 1.32 12.79 5.64
N ASP A 143 1.41 14.05 5.22
CA ASP A 143 0.31 14.77 4.60
C ASP A 143 -0.13 14.10 3.28
N GLN A 144 0.82 13.57 2.48
CA GLN A 144 0.49 12.80 1.27
C GLN A 144 -0.26 11.51 1.59
N LEU A 145 0.13 10.74 2.62
CA LEU A 145 -0.62 9.54 3.02
C LEU A 145 -2.05 9.88 3.44
N TYR A 146 -2.24 10.96 4.20
CA TYR A 146 -3.58 11.41 4.56
C TYR A 146 -4.37 11.92 3.36
N PHE A 147 -3.72 12.55 2.40
CA PHE A 147 -4.37 12.96 1.15
C PHE A 147 -4.98 11.74 0.42
N GLU A 148 -4.22 10.65 0.23
CA GLU A 148 -4.73 9.44 -0.42
C GLU A 148 -5.95 8.85 0.31
N LYS A 149 -5.88 8.78 1.65
CA LYS A 149 -6.99 8.33 2.51
C LYS A 149 -8.21 9.26 2.38
N LYS A 150 -7.95 10.56 2.39
CA LYS A 150 -8.98 11.61 2.32
C LYS A 150 -9.76 11.56 1.03
N GLU A 151 -9.13 11.31 -0.11
CA GLU A 151 -9.86 11.21 -1.38
C GLU A 151 -10.94 10.11 -1.36
N ILE A 152 -10.63 8.96 -0.77
CA ILE A 152 -11.59 7.86 -0.65
C ILE A 152 -12.67 8.21 0.39
N ARG A 153 -12.27 8.80 1.52
CA ARG A 153 -13.19 9.32 2.54
C ARG A 153 -14.17 10.34 1.97
N ASP A 154 -13.70 11.27 1.15
CA ASP A 154 -14.54 12.31 0.54
C ASP A 154 -15.53 11.72 -0.48
N ASN A 155 -15.16 10.62 -1.15
CA ASN A 155 -16.10 9.86 -1.98
C ASN A 155 -17.20 9.20 -1.15
N PHE A 156 -16.86 8.60 0.00
CA PHE A 156 -17.87 8.07 0.92
C PHE A 156 -18.76 9.17 1.49
N GLU A 157 -18.20 10.30 1.89
CA GLU A 157 -18.97 11.44 2.37
C GLU A 157 -19.95 11.93 1.30
N SER A 158 -19.46 12.11 0.07
CA SER A 158 -20.28 12.56 -1.06
C SER A 158 -21.42 11.59 -1.35
N TYR A 159 -21.17 10.29 -1.25
CA TYR A 159 -22.20 9.28 -1.39
C TYR A 159 -23.24 9.35 -0.26
N ILE A 160 -22.83 9.43 1.01
CA ILE A 160 -23.74 9.58 2.16
C ILE A 160 -24.61 10.83 1.98
N LYS A 161 -24.00 11.96 1.63
CA LYS A 161 -24.69 13.22 1.33
C LYS A 161 -25.75 13.05 0.24
N SER A 162 -25.41 12.33 -0.84
CA SER A 162 -26.34 12.09 -1.95
C SER A 162 -27.60 11.31 -1.55
N ILE A 163 -27.51 10.45 -0.52
CA ILE A 163 -28.65 9.65 -0.02
C ILE A 163 -29.28 10.22 1.26
N ASN A 164 -28.70 11.29 1.82
CA ASN A 164 -29.10 11.88 3.10
C ASN A 164 -29.27 13.41 3.04
N LYS A 165 -29.85 13.92 1.95
CA LYS A 165 -30.19 15.36 1.79
C LYS A 165 -29.00 16.29 2.06
N ASP A 166 -27.83 15.92 1.54
CA ASP A 166 -26.57 16.65 1.67
C ASP A 166 -25.99 16.71 3.10
N ILE A 167 -26.45 15.84 4.02
CA ILE A 167 -25.92 15.72 5.38
C ILE A 167 -24.95 14.55 5.47
N PRO A 168 -23.68 14.77 5.86
CA PRO A 168 -22.67 13.71 6.02
C PRO A 168 -22.85 12.94 7.33
N ASP A 169 -23.95 12.22 7.48
CA ASP A 169 -24.22 11.37 8.66
C ASP A 169 -23.50 10.02 8.53
N TRP A 170 -22.30 9.90 9.11
CA TRP A 170 -21.51 8.65 9.11
C TRP A 170 -22.20 7.47 9.81
N GLU A 171 -23.26 7.71 10.58
CA GLU A 171 -24.11 6.67 11.16
C GLU A 171 -25.40 6.43 10.36
N TYR A 172 -25.54 6.98 9.15
CA TYR A 172 -26.76 6.91 8.34
C TYR A 172 -27.31 5.49 8.21
N PHE A 173 -26.47 4.51 7.84
CA PHE A 173 -26.92 3.13 7.66
C PHE A 173 -27.36 2.46 8.97
N LYS A 174 -26.73 2.82 10.10
CA LYS A 174 -27.14 2.32 11.43
C LYS A 174 -28.56 2.76 11.77
N LYS A 175 -28.95 3.97 11.35
CA LYS A 175 -30.28 4.58 11.58
C LYS A 175 -31.32 4.11 10.54
N ASN A 176 -30.88 3.72 9.34
CA ASN A 176 -31.75 3.42 8.19
C ASN A 176 -31.66 1.94 7.77
N ARG A 177 -32.53 1.10 8.34
CA ARG A 177 -32.45 -0.37 8.25
C ARG A 177 -32.66 -0.92 6.84
N ILE A 178 -33.50 -0.30 6.02
CA ILE A 178 -33.83 -0.79 4.67
C ILE A 178 -32.61 -0.59 3.75
N GLU A 179 -32.08 0.62 3.79
CA GLU A 179 -30.90 1.09 3.06
C GLU A 179 -29.68 0.29 3.48
N ARG A 180 -29.52 0.02 4.78
CA ARG A 180 -28.45 -0.85 5.29
C ARG A 180 -28.54 -2.27 4.74
N ARG A 181 -29.74 -2.86 4.66
CA ARG A 181 -29.91 -4.20 4.08
C ARG A 181 -29.54 -4.21 2.59
N GLU A 182 -29.96 -3.19 1.85
CA GLU A 182 -29.61 -3.07 0.44
C GLU A 182 -28.11 -2.84 0.22
N TRP A 183 -27.48 -2.02 1.07
CA TRP A 183 -26.04 -1.81 1.11
C TRP A 183 -25.27 -3.14 1.27
N PHE A 184 -25.60 -3.93 2.28
CA PHE A 184 -24.94 -5.22 2.48
C PHE A 184 -25.25 -6.24 1.37
N LYS A 185 -26.45 -6.18 0.77
CA LYS A 185 -26.77 -7.00 -0.41
C LYS A 185 -25.87 -6.63 -1.60
N ASN A 186 -25.55 -5.35 -1.79
CA ASN A 186 -24.66 -4.86 -2.85
C ASN A 186 -23.16 -5.16 -2.59
N ILE A 187 -22.77 -5.33 -1.32
CA ILE A 187 -21.46 -5.91 -0.97
C ILE A 187 -21.46 -7.40 -1.35
N GLN A 188 -22.42 -8.16 -0.83
CA GLN A 188 -22.47 -9.62 -0.98
C GLN A 188 -22.57 -10.11 -2.44
N ASN A 189 -23.20 -9.34 -3.33
CA ASN A 189 -23.33 -9.70 -4.73
C ASN A 189 -22.16 -9.18 -5.60
N GLY A 190 -21.11 -8.59 -5.00
CA GLY A 190 -19.93 -8.07 -5.69
C GLY A 190 -20.15 -6.77 -6.46
N LYS A 191 -21.35 -6.16 -6.40
CA LYS A 191 -21.66 -4.93 -7.14
C LYS A 191 -20.74 -3.78 -6.72
N PHE A 192 -20.49 -3.60 -5.42
CA PHE A 192 -19.59 -2.52 -4.99
C PHE A 192 -18.14 -2.78 -5.39
N THR A 193 -17.66 -4.02 -5.36
CA THR A 193 -16.30 -4.36 -5.80
C THR A 193 -16.11 -4.05 -7.29
N PHE A 194 -17.14 -4.27 -8.12
CA PHE A 194 -17.14 -3.84 -9.52
C PHE A 194 -17.21 -2.32 -9.68
N LEU A 195 -17.96 -1.61 -8.85
CA LEU A 195 -17.99 -0.14 -8.88
C LEU A 195 -16.68 0.48 -8.41
N VAL A 196 -16.00 -0.13 -7.44
CA VAL A 196 -14.65 0.25 -7.01
C VAL A 196 -13.66 0.08 -8.17
N SER A 197 -13.74 -1.01 -8.93
CA SER A 197 -12.88 -1.19 -10.11
C SER A 197 -13.16 -0.13 -11.18
N GLU A 198 -14.42 0.20 -11.46
CA GLU A 198 -14.77 1.31 -12.37
C GLU A 198 -14.22 2.64 -11.83
N GLY A 199 -14.32 2.86 -10.51
CA GLY A 199 -13.76 4.03 -9.82
C GLY A 199 -12.24 4.17 -10.00
N PHE A 200 -11.49 3.07 -9.92
CA PHE A 200 -10.04 3.10 -10.20
C PHE A 200 -9.72 3.35 -11.68
N MET A 201 -10.52 2.83 -12.61
CA MET A 201 -10.39 3.20 -14.02
C MET A 201 -10.64 4.71 -14.21
N LEU A 202 -11.73 5.25 -13.66
CA LEU A 202 -12.03 6.70 -13.69
C LEU A 202 -10.89 7.53 -13.10
N ARG A 203 -10.28 7.07 -12.01
CA ARG A 203 -9.10 7.71 -11.41
C ARG A 203 -7.92 7.71 -12.37
N ALA A 204 -7.67 6.62 -13.10
CA ALA A 204 -6.62 6.58 -14.13
C ALA A 204 -6.87 7.63 -15.23
N TYR A 205 -8.13 7.76 -15.70
CA TYR A 205 -8.53 8.79 -16.66
C TYR A 205 -8.27 10.20 -16.12
N SER A 206 -8.64 10.46 -14.86
CA SER A 206 -8.41 11.75 -14.19
C SER A 206 -6.93 12.11 -14.11
N ILE A 207 -6.08 11.17 -13.63
CA ILE A 207 -4.62 11.37 -13.50
C ILE A 207 -3.98 11.69 -14.86
N THR A 208 -4.45 11.07 -15.93
CA THR A 208 -3.94 11.29 -17.29
C THR A 208 -4.64 12.42 -18.04
N LYS A 209 -5.56 13.15 -17.37
CA LYS A 209 -6.32 14.28 -17.95
C LYS A 209 -7.08 13.88 -19.22
N ARG A 210 -7.63 12.67 -19.21
CA ARG A 210 -8.42 12.08 -20.31
C ARG A 210 -9.91 12.08 -19.98
N ASP A 211 -10.73 12.28 -21.00
CA ASP A 211 -12.17 12.12 -20.86
C ASP A 211 -12.56 10.64 -20.85
N TYR A 212 -13.27 10.22 -19.80
CA TYR A 212 -13.84 8.89 -19.75
C TYR A 212 -15.13 8.81 -20.58
N LYS A 213 -15.24 7.75 -21.38
CA LYS A 213 -16.49 7.36 -22.05
C LYS A 213 -16.75 5.89 -21.85
N ARG A 214 -17.97 5.54 -21.46
CA ARG A 214 -18.41 4.14 -21.44
C ARG A 214 -18.45 3.60 -22.87
N SER A 215 -17.75 2.49 -23.10
CA SER A 215 -17.67 1.78 -24.39
C SER A 215 -17.38 0.31 -24.13
N ASP A 216 -17.69 -0.56 -25.10
CA ASP A 216 -17.43 -2.00 -24.99
C ASP A 216 -15.95 -2.29 -24.74
N LYS A 217 -15.05 -1.58 -25.44
CA LYS A 217 -13.60 -1.66 -25.21
C LYS A 217 -13.20 -1.33 -23.77
N ASN A 218 -13.75 -0.26 -23.20
CA ASN A 218 -13.44 0.10 -21.81
C ASN A 218 -14.02 -0.91 -20.82
N PHE A 219 -15.17 -1.50 -21.14
CA PHE A 219 -15.76 -2.57 -20.33
C PHE A 219 -14.90 -3.84 -20.34
N GLU A 220 -14.36 -4.24 -21.50
CA GLU A 220 -13.43 -5.37 -21.62
C GLU A 220 -12.17 -5.17 -20.77
N ILE A 221 -11.52 -3.99 -20.90
CA ILE A 221 -10.33 -3.66 -20.10
C ILE A 221 -10.68 -3.62 -18.60
N LEU A 222 -11.84 -3.09 -18.23
CA LEU A 222 -12.32 -3.08 -16.85
C LEU A 222 -12.55 -4.50 -16.30
N ALA A 223 -13.09 -5.41 -17.10
CA ALA A 223 -13.31 -6.80 -16.70
C ALA A 223 -11.98 -7.53 -16.48
N GLU A 224 -10.99 -7.33 -17.36
CA GLU A 224 -9.64 -7.84 -17.17
C GLU A 224 -8.99 -7.29 -15.90
N PHE A 225 -9.11 -5.98 -15.67
CA PHE A 225 -8.62 -5.33 -14.46
C PHE A 225 -9.28 -5.90 -13.21
N TYR A 226 -10.61 -6.03 -13.22
CA TYR A 226 -11.38 -6.58 -12.11
C TYR A 226 -10.88 -7.98 -11.74
N ASN A 227 -10.75 -8.88 -12.72
CA ASN A 227 -10.29 -10.24 -12.47
C ASN A 227 -8.84 -10.27 -11.96
N LYS A 228 -7.95 -9.47 -12.56
CA LYS A 228 -6.53 -9.44 -12.18
C LYS A 228 -6.30 -8.87 -10.78
N PHE A 229 -7.04 -7.84 -10.42
CA PHE A 229 -6.86 -7.12 -9.15
C PHE A 229 -7.89 -7.50 -8.08
N TYR A 230 -8.70 -8.53 -8.32
CA TYR A 230 -9.80 -8.94 -7.44
C TYR A 230 -9.43 -9.02 -5.94
N PRO A 231 -8.29 -9.64 -5.53
CA PRO A 231 -7.90 -9.66 -4.12
C PRO A 231 -7.76 -8.27 -3.49
N ALA A 232 -7.20 -7.31 -4.23
CA ALA A 232 -7.02 -5.95 -3.73
C ALA A 232 -8.32 -5.14 -3.81
N LEU A 233 -9.18 -5.41 -4.79
CA LEU A 233 -10.47 -4.75 -4.93
C LEU A 233 -11.39 -5.11 -3.77
N VAL A 234 -11.49 -6.40 -3.42
CA VAL A 234 -12.36 -6.89 -2.34
C VAL A 234 -11.94 -6.38 -0.95
N MET A 235 -10.68 -5.98 -0.75
CA MET A 235 -10.26 -5.30 0.49
C MET A 235 -11.02 -3.99 0.75
N ASN A 236 -11.50 -3.30 -0.30
CA ASN A 236 -12.35 -2.12 -0.13
C ASN A 236 -13.68 -2.47 0.57
N GLU A 237 -14.13 -3.73 0.49
CA GLU A 237 -15.33 -4.19 1.19
C GLU A 237 -15.19 -4.07 2.71
N LEU A 238 -13.98 -4.06 3.28
CA LEU A 238 -13.78 -3.82 4.71
C LEU A 238 -14.26 -2.42 5.08
N LEU A 239 -13.82 -1.40 4.35
CA LEU A 239 -14.23 -0.02 4.57
C LEU A 239 -15.71 0.19 4.25
N LEU A 240 -16.21 -0.41 3.16
CA LEU A 240 -17.64 -0.36 2.82
C LEU A 240 -18.51 -1.04 3.88
N THR A 241 -18.03 -2.13 4.47
CA THR A 241 -18.70 -2.84 5.58
C THR A 241 -18.75 -1.96 6.82
N GLN A 242 -17.62 -1.32 7.18
CA GLN A 242 -17.58 -0.37 8.30
C GLN A 242 -18.54 0.81 8.08
N LEU A 243 -18.61 1.35 6.85
CA LEU A 243 -19.59 2.37 6.49
C LEU A 243 -21.03 1.86 6.63
N GLY A 244 -21.32 0.64 6.17
CA GLY A 244 -22.63 -0.01 6.30
C GLY A 244 -23.04 -0.33 7.74
N HIS A 245 -22.06 -0.49 8.65
CA HIS A 245 -22.30 -0.58 10.09
C HIS A 245 -22.57 0.79 10.75
N GLY A 246 -22.32 1.89 10.03
CA GLY A 246 -22.41 3.24 10.56
C GLY A 246 -21.28 3.53 11.55
N THR A 247 -20.07 3.09 11.24
CA THR A 247 -18.88 3.34 12.07
C THR A 247 -18.49 4.81 11.98
N GLY A 248 -18.90 5.61 12.95
CA GLY A 248 -18.65 7.06 12.99
C GLY A 248 -17.18 7.45 12.97
N SER A 249 -16.27 6.59 13.43
CA SER A 249 -14.83 6.89 13.43
C SER A 249 -14.22 6.99 12.02
N LEU A 250 -14.90 6.49 10.99
CA LEU A 250 -14.51 6.68 9.59
C LEU A 250 -14.55 8.15 9.16
N GLU A 251 -15.22 9.04 9.89
CA GLU A 251 -15.20 10.47 9.63
C GLU A 251 -13.77 11.04 9.62
N SER A 252 -12.90 10.53 10.51
CA SER A 252 -11.50 10.93 10.64
C SER A 252 -10.59 10.02 9.82
N VAL A 253 -9.78 10.61 8.93
CA VAL A 253 -8.75 9.90 8.14
C VAL A 253 -7.56 9.42 8.99
N GLU A 254 -7.51 9.83 10.25
CA GLU A 254 -6.50 9.38 11.23
C GLU A 254 -6.87 8.03 11.88
N ASP A 255 -8.13 7.58 11.78
CA ASP A 255 -8.53 6.27 12.31
C ASP A 255 -7.77 5.14 11.59
N GLU A 256 -7.30 4.17 12.37
CA GLU A 256 -6.49 3.04 11.90
C GLU A 256 -7.17 2.21 10.79
N LYS A 257 -8.50 2.21 10.70
CA LYS A 257 -9.22 1.51 9.62
C LYS A 257 -8.84 2.03 8.24
N TRP A 258 -8.42 3.29 8.13
CA TRP A 258 -7.93 3.85 6.88
C TRP A 258 -6.57 3.27 6.44
N ASN A 259 -5.86 2.54 7.30
CA ASN A 259 -4.65 1.81 6.90
C ASN A 259 -4.94 0.69 5.89
N THR A 260 -6.19 0.22 5.80
CA THR A 260 -6.64 -0.65 4.70
C THR A 260 -6.31 -0.08 3.31
N ILE A 261 -6.29 1.25 3.15
CA ILE A 261 -5.87 1.88 1.89
C ILE A 261 -4.40 1.63 1.59
N THR A 262 -3.53 1.72 2.60
CA THR A 262 -2.11 1.37 2.47
C THR A 262 -1.94 -0.09 2.07
N ASP A 263 -2.69 -1.00 2.70
CA ASP A 263 -2.67 -2.43 2.37
C ASP A 263 -3.07 -2.68 0.92
N ILE A 264 -4.14 -2.03 0.46
CA ILE A 264 -4.58 -2.07 -0.94
C ILE A 264 -3.43 -1.63 -1.87
N HIS A 265 -2.73 -0.54 -1.56
CA HIS A 265 -1.60 -0.07 -2.38
C HIS A 265 -0.48 -1.12 -2.49
N ILE A 266 -0.17 -1.82 -1.38
CA ILE A 266 0.82 -2.91 -1.36
C ILE A 266 0.34 -4.09 -2.21
N MET A 267 -0.92 -4.49 -2.08
CA MET A 267 -1.49 -5.59 -2.87
C MET A 267 -1.48 -5.28 -4.38
N PHE A 268 -1.78 -4.03 -4.76
CA PHE A 268 -1.66 -3.58 -6.14
C PHE A 268 -0.23 -3.71 -6.68
N ALA A 269 0.79 -3.42 -5.87
CA ALA A 269 2.18 -3.57 -6.26
C ALA A 269 2.56 -5.03 -6.58
N ILE A 270 1.97 -5.99 -5.86
CA ILE A 270 2.17 -7.44 -6.09
C ILE A 270 1.45 -7.92 -7.34
N LEU A 271 0.20 -7.47 -7.52
CA LEU A 271 -0.67 -7.88 -8.63
C LEU A 271 -0.26 -7.22 -9.95
N PHE A 272 0.32 -6.02 -9.89
CA PHE A 272 0.87 -5.34 -11.06
C PHE A 272 2.24 -5.92 -11.44
N ASN A 273 2.20 -6.93 -12.29
CA ASN A 273 3.40 -7.66 -12.72
C ASN A 273 3.56 -7.69 -14.26
N PRO A 274 3.98 -6.59 -14.88
CA PRO A 274 4.12 -6.53 -16.34
C PRO A 274 5.23 -7.44 -16.89
N LYS A 275 6.21 -7.82 -16.07
CA LYS A 275 7.35 -8.67 -16.45
C LYS A 275 7.14 -10.16 -16.16
N SER A 276 5.98 -10.54 -15.59
CA SER A 276 5.69 -11.92 -15.17
C SER A 276 6.72 -12.52 -14.21
N GLU A 277 7.32 -11.69 -13.34
CA GLU A 277 8.26 -12.13 -12.32
C GLU A 277 7.53 -12.83 -11.17
N GLU A 278 8.16 -13.83 -10.55
CA GLU A 278 7.60 -14.47 -9.35
C GLU A 278 7.79 -13.52 -8.15
N LYS A 279 6.68 -12.97 -7.64
CA LYS A 279 6.65 -11.98 -6.54
C LYS A 279 5.78 -12.49 -5.42
N THR A 280 6.27 -12.30 -4.20
CA THR A 280 5.57 -12.71 -2.98
C THR A 280 5.56 -11.59 -1.94
N LEU A 281 4.37 -11.29 -1.44
CA LEU A 281 4.15 -10.42 -0.30
C LEU A 281 4.41 -11.17 1.01
N VAL A 282 5.24 -10.59 1.86
CA VAL A 282 5.46 -11.07 3.23
C VAL A 282 4.66 -10.17 4.16
N THR A 283 3.63 -10.73 4.78
CA THR A 283 2.71 -10.02 5.66
C THR A 283 2.18 -10.96 6.74
N ASN A 284 1.86 -10.42 7.92
CA ASN A 284 1.13 -11.14 8.96
C ASN A 284 -0.35 -10.75 9.01
N ASP A 285 -0.83 -9.94 8.06
CA ASP A 285 -2.24 -9.57 7.97
C ASP A 285 -3.07 -10.76 7.44
N ASP A 286 -3.90 -11.32 8.33
CA ASP A 286 -4.73 -12.49 8.02
C ASP A 286 -5.79 -12.19 6.95
N GLU A 287 -6.24 -10.94 6.82
CA GLU A 287 -7.23 -10.57 5.81
C GLU A 287 -6.58 -10.50 4.43
N ILE A 288 -5.36 -9.93 4.30
CA ILE A 288 -4.59 -9.99 3.04
C ILE A 288 -4.33 -11.45 2.63
N LEU A 289 -3.82 -12.27 3.56
CA LEU A 289 -3.54 -13.69 3.32
C LEU A 289 -4.78 -14.43 2.80
N LYS A 290 -5.92 -14.19 3.45
CA LYS A 290 -7.21 -14.76 3.07
C LYS A 290 -7.62 -14.31 1.66
N ARG A 291 -7.54 -13.02 1.32
CA ARG A 291 -7.99 -12.52 0.00
C ARG A 291 -7.17 -13.06 -1.16
N PHE A 292 -5.86 -13.20 -0.99
CA PHE A 292 -5.02 -13.87 -1.99
C PHE A 292 -5.37 -15.35 -2.13
N THR A 293 -5.57 -16.06 -1.01
CA THR A 293 -5.90 -17.49 -1.02
C THR A 293 -7.26 -17.78 -1.66
N GLU A 294 -8.30 -17.02 -1.30
CA GLU A 294 -9.66 -17.14 -1.87
C GLU A 294 -9.72 -16.83 -3.37
N SER A 295 -8.67 -16.19 -3.91
CA SER A 295 -8.57 -15.82 -5.33
C SER A 295 -7.57 -16.69 -6.12
N ASP A 296 -7.22 -17.88 -5.62
CA ASP A 296 -6.24 -18.80 -6.21
C ASP A 296 -4.83 -18.19 -6.41
N LEU A 297 -4.49 -17.18 -5.60
CA LEU A 297 -3.20 -16.47 -5.61
C LEU A 297 -2.46 -16.61 -4.29
N GLY A 298 -2.75 -17.65 -3.51
CA GLY A 298 -2.11 -17.91 -2.21
C GLY A 298 -0.59 -18.05 -2.30
N ASN A 299 -0.04 -18.46 -3.45
CA ASN A 299 1.41 -18.51 -3.68
C ASN A 299 2.08 -17.12 -3.79
N LYS A 300 1.30 -16.04 -3.89
CA LYS A 300 1.81 -14.66 -3.94
C LYS A 300 1.89 -13.99 -2.57
N VAL A 301 1.60 -14.72 -1.50
CA VAL A 301 1.63 -14.19 -0.13
C VAL A 301 2.20 -15.25 0.81
N MET A 302 2.90 -14.83 1.86
CA MET A 302 3.39 -15.71 2.93
C MET A 302 3.48 -14.97 4.27
N LYS A 303 3.53 -15.72 5.37
CA LYS A 303 3.76 -15.13 6.69
C LYS A 303 5.22 -14.75 6.87
N LEU A 304 5.48 -13.85 7.83
CA LEU A 304 6.84 -13.46 8.18
C LEU A 304 7.68 -14.66 8.65
N GLU A 305 7.07 -15.61 9.37
CA GLU A 305 7.78 -16.79 9.85
C GLU A 305 8.21 -17.71 8.70
N ASP A 306 7.37 -17.88 7.67
CA ASP A 306 7.74 -18.65 6.46
C ASP A 306 8.91 -17.98 5.74
N PHE A 307 8.91 -16.65 5.64
CA PHE A 307 10.03 -15.88 5.09
C PHE A 307 11.32 -16.11 5.89
N LYS A 308 11.25 -16.09 7.22
CA LYS A 308 12.40 -16.34 8.09
C LYS A 308 12.92 -17.76 7.93
N GLU A 309 12.03 -18.75 7.83
CA GLU A 309 12.39 -20.16 7.60
C GLU A 309 13.07 -20.32 6.22
N ILE A 310 12.50 -19.74 5.17
CA ILE A 310 13.07 -19.73 3.82
C ILE A 310 14.49 -19.15 3.83
N LEU A 311 14.78 -18.13 4.63
CA LEU A 311 16.10 -17.51 4.68
C LEU A 311 17.01 -18.03 5.81
N GLU A 312 16.52 -18.91 6.69
CA GLU A 312 17.23 -19.39 7.89
C GLU A 312 17.77 -18.24 8.76
N ILE A 313 16.91 -17.24 9.04
CA ILE A 313 17.31 -16.02 9.75
C ILE A 313 16.81 -15.89 11.18
#